data_AF-A0A8J7WI57-F1
#
_entry.id   AF-A0A8J7WI57-F1
#
_cell.length_a   1.000
_cell.length_b   1.000
_cell.length_c   1.000
_cell.angle_alpha   90.00
_cell.angle_beta   90.00
_cell.angle_gamma   90.00
#
_symmetry.space_group_name_H-M   'P 1'
#
loop_
_entity.id
_entity.type
_entity.pdbx_description
1 polymer ?
#
loop_
_entity_poly.entity_id
_entity_poly.type
_entity_poly.pdbx_seq_one_letter_code
_entity_poly.pdbx_strand_id
1 'polypeptide(L)'
;MFWSKKKPQGNDRQPRREPPLTSKSTVRDTEEQSSPENVSNNIRGYADLLEVSPTADPAGYRRHHGNQGVKNSAGIPLAFEDQAQTVARIIASAYEEKYDQIKAEMKSRGMQFSAVILDDAGTALAVNFASVGAAPIVSQISDEPELVPYCIAALHWLLASEDHEWVFSHLVEATAAFYRSEMLRTQLVKGYADDFDDLRDLLREALCHYIHRNV
;
A
#
# COMPACT_ATOMS: atom_id res chain seq x y z
N MET A 1 -29.53 58.45 60.99
CA MET A 1 -31.00 58.22 60.91
C MET A 1 -31.49 58.73 59.56
N PHE A 2 -32.25 57.90 58.83
CA PHE A 2 -33.15 58.16 57.68
C PHE A 2 -32.58 58.82 56.40
N TRP A 3 -32.39 58.06 55.30
CA TRP A 3 -33.33 57.67 54.20
C TRP A 3 -33.54 58.74 53.11
N SER A 4 -33.08 58.48 51.87
CA SER A 4 -33.95 58.26 50.69
C SER A 4 -33.26 58.36 49.32
N LYS A 5 -33.43 57.29 48.54
CA LYS A 5 -33.67 57.13 47.08
C LYS A 5 -33.26 58.25 46.11
N LYS A 6 -32.51 57.87 45.07
CA LYS A 6 -32.73 58.28 43.66
C LYS A 6 -32.28 57.19 42.68
N LYS A 7 -33.12 56.98 41.64
CA LYS A 7 -32.98 56.05 40.50
C LYS A 7 -31.77 56.39 39.61
N PRO A 8 -31.32 55.44 38.77
CA PRO A 8 -31.53 55.60 37.31
C PRO A 8 -31.88 54.23 36.66
N GLN A 9 -32.17 54.06 35.37
CA GLN A 9 -32.69 54.82 34.23
C GLN A 9 -32.44 53.88 33.03
N GLY A 10 -33.43 53.69 32.16
CA GLY A 10 -33.27 53.19 30.78
C GLY A 10 -32.81 51.74 30.59
N ASN A 11 -33.76 50.85 30.29
CA ASN A 11 -33.49 49.53 29.72
C ASN A 11 -33.84 49.59 28.23
N ASP A 12 -32.89 49.99 27.38
CA ASP A 12 -33.03 49.93 25.93
C ASP A 12 -32.77 48.50 25.45
N ARG A 13 -33.85 47.87 24.98
CA ARG A 13 -33.82 46.57 24.30
C ARG A 13 -33.17 46.75 22.92
N GLN A 14 -31.98 46.19 22.72
CA GLN A 14 -31.49 45.87 21.39
C GLN A 14 -31.82 44.40 21.03
N PRO A 15 -32.29 44.12 19.80
CA PRO A 15 -32.59 42.76 19.37
C PRO A 15 -31.29 41.97 19.12
N ARG A 16 -31.28 40.74 19.64
CA ARG A 16 -30.21 39.74 19.52
C ARG A 16 -29.97 39.41 18.04
N ARG A 17 -28.84 39.84 17.47
CA ARG A 17 -28.36 39.39 16.16
C ARG A 17 -27.82 37.96 16.31
N GLU A 18 -28.43 37.02 15.61
CA GLU A 18 -27.90 35.66 15.45
C GLU A 18 -26.60 35.71 14.64
N PRO A 19 -25.56 34.93 15.00
CA PRO A 19 -24.35 34.83 14.22
C PRO A 19 -24.59 33.97 12.96
N PRO A 20 -23.97 34.31 11.81
CA PRO A 20 -24.18 33.59 10.56
C PRO A 20 -23.51 32.22 10.60
N LEU A 21 -24.24 31.23 10.07
CA LEU A 21 -23.76 29.91 9.69
C LEU A 21 -22.51 30.05 8.79
N THR A 22 -21.34 29.73 9.34
CA THR A 22 -20.12 29.57 8.54
C THR A 22 -19.98 28.10 8.17
N SER A 23 -20.25 27.89 6.89
CA SER A 23 -19.75 26.86 5.97
C SER A 23 -18.92 25.73 6.56
N LYS A 24 -19.47 24.52 6.41
CA LYS A 24 -18.75 23.24 6.46
C LYS A 24 -17.44 23.35 5.67
N SER A 25 -16.30 23.23 6.34
CA SER A 25 -15.06 22.80 5.72
C SER A 25 -15.23 21.34 5.32
N THR A 26 -15.64 21.11 4.08
CA THR A 26 -15.53 19.82 3.44
C THR A 26 -14.04 19.56 3.23
N VAL A 27 -13.44 18.77 4.12
CA VAL A 27 -12.20 18.05 3.82
C VAL A 27 -12.53 17.20 2.60
N ARG A 28 -11.97 17.56 1.45
CA ARG A 28 -11.98 16.71 0.27
C ARG A 28 -10.95 15.62 0.54
N ASP A 29 -11.42 14.50 1.05
CA ASP A 29 -10.76 13.22 0.79
C ASP A 29 -10.71 13.10 -0.73
N THR A 30 -9.50 13.13 -1.26
CA THR A 30 -9.27 12.95 -2.69
C THR A 30 -9.36 11.44 -2.91
N GLU A 31 -10.57 10.96 -3.20
CA GLU A 31 -10.74 9.66 -3.86
C GLU A 31 -10.00 9.74 -5.19
N GLU A 32 -8.81 9.17 -5.24
CA GLU A 32 -8.10 8.92 -6.50
C GLU A 32 -8.93 7.93 -7.30
N GLN A 33 -9.72 8.46 -8.24
CA GLN A 33 -10.29 7.68 -9.32
C GLN A 33 -9.14 7.15 -10.19
N SER A 34 -8.88 5.85 -10.08
CA SER A 34 -7.89 5.12 -10.85
C SER A 34 -8.28 5.08 -12.34
N SER A 35 -7.76 6.05 -13.10
CA SER A 35 -7.76 6.00 -14.57
C SER A 35 -6.83 4.86 -15.05
N PRO A 36 -7.14 4.18 -16.17
CA PRO A 36 -6.25 3.17 -16.75
C PRO A 36 -4.85 3.68 -17.13
N GLU A 37 -4.67 5.00 -17.28
CA GLU A 37 -3.33 5.63 -17.43
C GLU A 37 -2.50 5.56 -16.12
N ASN A 38 -3.16 5.56 -14.95
CA ASN A 38 -2.50 5.46 -13.65
C ASN A 38 -1.89 4.07 -13.44
N VAL A 39 -2.60 3.01 -13.84
CA VAL A 39 -2.10 1.63 -13.76
C VAL A 39 -0.86 1.44 -14.65
N SER A 40 -0.86 1.97 -15.88
CA SER A 40 0.30 1.84 -16.78
C SER A 40 1.53 2.60 -16.28
N ASN A 41 1.36 3.72 -15.58
CA ASN A 41 2.45 4.45 -14.95
C ASN A 41 3.01 3.67 -13.74
N ASN A 42 2.14 3.01 -12.98
CA ASN A 42 2.52 2.18 -11.84
C ASN A 42 3.34 0.95 -12.26
N ILE A 43 3.00 0.27 -13.36
CA ILE A 43 3.76 -0.92 -13.82
C ILE A 43 5.22 -0.60 -14.10
N ARG A 44 5.51 0.53 -14.76
CA ARG A 44 6.90 0.91 -15.02
C ARG A 44 7.64 1.25 -13.74
N GLY A 45 6.99 1.95 -12.80
CA GLY A 45 7.54 2.22 -11.48
C GLY A 45 7.86 0.94 -10.71
N TYR A 46 6.93 -0.03 -10.70
CA TYR A 46 7.16 -1.32 -10.05
C TYR A 46 8.29 -2.11 -10.71
N ALA A 47 8.35 -2.10 -12.04
CA ALA A 47 9.40 -2.76 -12.80
C ALA A 47 10.80 -2.20 -12.48
N ASP A 48 10.91 -0.87 -12.37
CA ASP A 48 12.15 -0.20 -11.99
C ASP A 48 12.54 -0.53 -10.53
N LEU A 49 11.57 -0.56 -9.61
CA LEU A 49 11.80 -0.86 -8.18
C LEU A 49 12.15 -2.33 -7.92
N LEU A 50 11.61 -3.26 -8.71
CA LEU A 50 11.83 -4.70 -8.59
C LEU A 50 12.89 -5.24 -9.56
N GLU A 51 13.51 -4.38 -10.36
CA GLU A 51 14.48 -4.76 -11.39
C GLU A 51 13.91 -5.82 -12.36
N VAL A 52 12.68 -5.63 -12.82
CA VAL A 52 12.00 -6.46 -13.82
C VAL A 52 11.93 -5.68 -15.13
N SER A 53 12.06 -6.35 -16.28
CA SER A 53 11.86 -5.68 -17.57
C SER A 53 10.42 -5.21 -17.71
N PRO A 54 10.14 -3.90 -17.91
CA PRO A 54 8.78 -3.41 -18.13
C PRO A 54 8.24 -3.79 -19.51
N THR A 55 9.10 -4.20 -20.43
CA THR A 55 8.69 -4.63 -21.77
C THR A 55 8.52 -6.13 -21.82
N ALA A 56 7.37 -6.56 -22.34
CA ALA A 56 7.08 -7.96 -22.54
C ALA A 56 8.04 -8.60 -23.57
N ASP A 57 8.59 -9.77 -23.22
CA ASP A 57 9.26 -10.70 -24.13
C ASP A 57 8.45 -12.00 -24.19
N PRO A 58 7.46 -12.10 -25.11
CA PRO A 58 6.63 -13.29 -25.23
C PRO A 58 7.40 -14.58 -25.56
N ALA A 59 8.59 -14.48 -26.16
CA ALA A 59 9.41 -15.63 -26.51
C ALA A 59 10.25 -16.11 -25.32
N GLY A 60 10.84 -15.20 -24.55
CA GLY A 60 11.45 -15.49 -23.25
C GLY A 60 10.43 -16.08 -22.28
N TYR A 61 9.30 -15.40 -22.10
CA TYR A 61 8.25 -15.82 -21.19
C TYR A 61 7.75 -17.24 -21.48
N ARG A 62 7.43 -17.57 -22.75
CA ARG A 62 7.00 -18.94 -23.11
C ARG A 62 8.07 -20.01 -22.91
N ARG A 63 9.36 -19.66 -23.00
CA ARG A 63 10.46 -20.60 -22.73
C ARG A 63 10.54 -20.97 -21.24
N HIS A 64 10.24 -20.02 -20.36
CA HIS A 64 10.34 -20.21 -18.91
C HIS A 64 9.05 -20.72 -18.26
N HIS A 65 7.89 -20.26 -18.73
CA HIS A 65 6.59 -20.53 -18.08
C HIS A 65 5.65 -21.42 -18.93
N GLY A 66 6.01 -21.76 -20.17
CA GLY A 66 5.17 -22.55 -21.08
C GLY A 66 3.87 -21.84 -21.49
N ASN A 67 3.10 -22.42 -22.41
CA ASN A 67 1.75 -21.93 -22.71
C ASN A 67 0.81 -22.34 -21.56
N GLN A 68 0.64 -21.46 -20.58
CA GLN A 68 -0.22 -21.70 -19.42
C GLN A 68 -1.69 -21.48 -19.77
N GLY A 69 -2.39 -22.57 -20.09
CA GLY A 69 -3.85 -22.71 -20.02
C GLY A 69 -4.69 -21.60 -20.63
N VAL A 70 -5.98 -21.57 -20.29
CA VAL A 70 -6.84 -20.41 -20.55
C VAL A 70 -6.69 -19.45 -19.36
N LYS A 71 -6.60 -18.14 -19.64
CA LYS A 71 -6.45 -17.08 -18.65
C LYS A 71 -7.68 -16.17 -18.65
N ASN A 72 -7.95 -15.50 -17.53
CA ASN A 72 -8.94 -14.42 -17.47
C ASN A 72 -8.40 -13.12 -18.08
N SER A 73 -9.18 -12.03 -18.04
CA SER A 73 -8.80 -10.72 -18.58
C SER A 73 -7.57 -10.09 -17.91
N ALA A 74 -7.26 -10.49 -16.67
CA ALA A 74 -6.06 -10.05 -15.96
C ALA A 74 -4.82 -10.87 -16.33
N GLY A 75 -4.96 -12.00 -17.04
CA GLY A 75 -3.86 -12.93 -17.33
C GLY A 75 -3.64 -14.00 -16.28
N ILE A 76 -4.55 -14.14 -15.32
CA ILE A 76 -4.49 -15.18 -14.29
C ILE A 76 -5.04 -16.47 -14.90
N PRO A 77 -4.34 -17.61 -14.81
CA PRO A 77 -4.86 -18.88 -15.31
C PRO A 77 -6.18 -19.25 -14.61
N LEU A 78 -7.20 -19.64 -15.39
CA LEU A 78 -8.54 -19.94 -14.85
C LEU A 78 -8.54 -21.07 -13.81
N ALA A 79 -7.60 -22.02 -13.93
CA ALA A 79 -7.44 -23.09 -12.94
C ALA A 79 -7.02 -22.60 -11.54
N PHE A 80 -6.55 -21.37 -11.43
CA PHE A 80 -6.08 -20.76 -10.19
C PHE A 80 -6.93 -19.56 -9.76
N GLU A 81 -7.94 -19.13 -10.53
CA GLU A 81 -8.64 -17.86 -10.29
C GLU A 81 -9.29 -17.78 -8.90
N ASP A 82 -10.08 -18.79 -8.52
CA ASP A 82 -10.76 -18.81 -7.22
C ASP A 82 -9.78 -18.87 -6.05
N GLN A 83 -8.75 -19.72 -6.16
CA GLN A 83 -7.69 -19.84 -5.15
C GLN A 83 -6.87 -18.56 -5.05
N ALA A 84 -6.49 -17.95 -6.18
CA ALA A 84 -5.73 -16.71 -6.22
C ALA A 84 -6.50 -15.58 -5.55
N GLN A 85 -7.80 -15.45 -5.83
CA GLN A 85 -8.64 -14.47 -5.14
C GLN A 85 -8.73 -14.74 -3.64
N THR A 86 -8.89 -16.00 -3.24
CA THR A 86 -8.99 -16.36 -1.82
C THR A 86 -7.69 -16.05 -1.07
N VAL A 87 -6.55 -16.47 -1.61
CA VAL A 87 -5.22 -16.21 -1.03
C VAL A 87 -4.90 -14.70 -1.08
N ALA A 88 -5.29 -13.99 -2.13
CA ALA A 88 -5.12 -12.54 -2.21
C ALA A 88 -5.84 -11.81 -1.09
N ARG A 89 -7.07 -12.22 -0.76
CA ARG A 89 -7.80 -11.66 0.38
C ARG A 89 -7.12 -11.95 1.70
N ILE A 90 -6.58 -13.17 1.88
CA ILE A 90 -5.81 -13.52 3.09
C ILE A 90 -4.58 -12.62 3.20
N ILE A 91 -3.80 -12.46 2.11
CA ILE A 91 -2.64 -11.58 2.06
C ILE A 91 -3.03 -10.13 2.38
N ALA A 92 -4.05 -9.60 1.71
CA ALA A 92 -4.50 -8.23 1.91
C ALA A 92 -4.96 -7.98 3.35
N SER A 93 -5.81 -8.85 3.90
CA SER A 93 -6.29 -8.72 5.28
C SER A 93 -5.16 -8.84 6.31
N ALA A 94 -4.26 -9.82 6.15
CA ALA A 94 -3.14 -10.00 7.06
C ALA A 94 -2.16 -8.81 7.01
N TYR A 95 -1.88 -8.31 5.80
CA TYR A 95 -1.07 -7.12 5.60
C TYR A 95 -1.71 -5.88 6.21
N GLU A 96 -3.00 -5.64 5.96
CA GLU A 96 -3.74 -4.48 6.47
C GLU A 96 -3.81 -4.49 8.01
N GLU A 97 -4.15 -5.63 8.61
CA GLU A 97 -4.17 -5.79 10.07
C GLU A 97 -2.81 -5.47 10.67
N LYS A 98 -1.73 -6.01 10.08
CA LYS A 98 -0.37 -5.77 10.55
C LYS A 98 0.06 -4.31 10.38
N TYR A 99 -0.28 -3.72 9.24
CA TYR A 99 0.01 -2.33 8.92
C TYR A 99 -0.67 -1.37 9.90
N ASP A 100 -1.95 -1.59 10.20
CA ASP A 100 -2.70 -0.77 11.15
C ASP A 100 -2.26 -0.99 12.59
N GLN A 101 -1.89 -2.23 12.96
CA GLN A 101 -1.25 -2.49 14.25
C GLN A 101 0.03 -1.65 14.41
N ILE A 102 0.94 -1.71 13.43
CA ILE A 102 2.22 -0.97 13.49
C ILE A 102 1.97 0.53 13.50
N LYS A 103 1.03 1.04 12.70
CA LYS A 103 0.61 2.45 12.76
C LYS A 103 0.09 2.83 14.14
N ALA A 104 -0.77 2.03 14.75
CA ALA A 104 -1.26 2.34 16.10
C ALA A 104 -0.11 2.39 17.12
N GLU A 105 0.83 1.45 17.04
CA GLU A 105 2.01 1.40 17.91
C GLU A 105 2.92 2.62 17.71
N MET A 106 3.27 2.97 16.46
CA MET A 106 4.08 4.14 16.15
C MET A 106 3.40 5.43 16.64
N LYS A 107 2.08 5.54 16.48
CA LYS A 107 1.28 6.68 16.94
C LYS A 107 1.37 6.83 18.45
N SER A 108 1.23 5.73 19.18
CA SER A 108 1.29 5.71 20.64
C SER A 108 2.65 6.17 21.18
N ARG A 109 3.71 6.01 20.38
CA ARG A 109 5.08 6.43 20.69
C ARG A 109 5.44 7.82 20.16
N GLY A 110 4.50 8.53 19.51
CA GLY A 110 4.76 9.83 18.88
C GLY A 110 5.70 9.76 17.69
N MET A 111 5.83 8.59 17.05
CA MET A 111 6.67 8.39 15.86
C MET A 111 5.88 8.70 14.58
N GLN A 112 6.59 9.15 13.55
CA GLN A 112 6.02 9.34 12.21
C GLN A 112 5.91 7.99 11.48
N PHE A 113 4.82 7.77 10.74
CA PHE A 113 4.61 6.56 9.93
C PHE A 113 5.37 6.60 8.61
N SER A 114 5.62 7.79 8.09
CA SER A 114 6.35 8.01 6.85
C SER A 114 7.30 9.20 6.96
N ALA A 115 8.40 9.13 6.22
CA ALA A 115 9.37 10.20 6.11
C ALA A 115 10.12 10.11 4.77
N VAL A 116 10.79 11.20 4.39
CA VAL A 116 11.81 11.16 3.35
C VAL A 116 13.16 11.00 4.03
N ILE A 117 13.84 9.90 3.72
CA ILE A 117 15.21 9.62 4.18
C ILE A 117 16.17 9.65 2.98
N LEU A 118 17.46 9.50 3.24
CA LEU A 118 18.45 9.25 2.18
C LEU A 118 18.67 7.75 2.04
N ASP A 119 18.72 7.27 0.81
CA ASP A 119 19.17 5.92 0.48
C ASP A 119 20.71 5.80 0.58
N ASP A 120 21.22 4.60 0.37
CA ASP A 120 22.66 4.29 0.46
C ASP A 120 23.49 5.06 -0.59
N ALA A 121 22.87 5.55 -1.67
CA ALA A 121 23.48 6.38 -2.70
C ALA A 121 23.34 7.89 -2.44
N GLY A 122 22.71 8.30 -1.32
CA GLY A 122 22.44 9.69 -0.98
C GLY A 122 21.26 10.31 -1.73
N THR A 123 20.41 9.51 -2.35
CA THR A 123 19.19 9.95 -3.04
C THR A 123 18.01 9.99 -2.07
N ALA A 124 17.14 10.98 -2.23
CA ALA A 124 15.92 11.07 -1.44
C ALA A 124 15.00 9.86 -1.71
N LEU A 125 14.55 9.22 -0.63
CA LEU A 125 13.70 8.04 -0.63
C LEU A 125 12.51 8.31 0.29
N ALA A 126 11.31 8.36 -0.27
CA ALA A 126 10.08 8.36 0.52
C ALA A 126 9.85 6.96 1.10
N VAL A 127 9.65 6.88 2.41
CA VAL A 127 9.50 5.61 3.12
C VAL A 127 8.26 5.65 3.97
N ASN A 128 7.43 4.61 3.85
CA ASN A 128 6.37 4.28 4.79
C ASN A 128 6.88 3.18 5.74
N PHE A 129 7.32 3.57 6.94
CA PHE A 129 7.89 2.66 7.92
C PHE A 129 6.91 1.58 8.38
N ALA A 130 5.61 1.91 8.44
CA ALA A 130 4.59 0.92 8.78
C ALA A 130 4.45 -0.14 7.69
N SER A 131 4.55 0.26 6.42
CA SER A 131 4.53 -0.68 5.29
C SER A 131 5.77 -1.57 5.30
N VAL A 132 6.96 -1.01 5.51
CA VAL A 132 8.21 -1.79 5.64
C VAL A 132 8.13 -2.79 6.80
N GLY A 133 7.57 -2.40 7.95
CA GLY A 133 7.40 -3.31 9.08
C GLY A 133 6.33 -4.39 8.88
N ALA A 134 5.33 -4.14 8.02
CA ALA A 134 4.23 -5.07 7.76
C ALA A 134 4.55 -6.07 6.64
N ALA A 135 5.33 -5.66 5.64
CA ALA A 135 5.63 -6.45 4.44
C ALA A 135 6.07 -7.91 4.70
N PRO A 136 6.92 -8.21 5.70
CA PRO A 136 7.37 -9.59 5.95
C PRO A 136 6.26 -10.61 6.21
N ILE A 137 5.08 -10.19 6.67
CA ILE A 137 3.95 -11.11 6.90
C ILE A 137 3.53 -11.85 5.62
N VAL A 138 3.75 -11.24 4.45
CA VAL A 138 3.38 -11.83 3.17
C VAL A 138 4.30 -13.00 2.81
N SER A 139 5.58 -12.90 3.13
CA SER A 139 6.54 -14.00 2.96
C SER A 139 6.19 -15.18 3.86
N GLN A 140 5.82 -14.89 5.10
CA GLN A 140 5.48 -15.91 6.10
C GLN A 140 4.21 -16.70 5.73
N ILE A 141 3.31 -16.11 4.93
CA ILE A 141 2.16 -16.82 4.36
C ILE A 141 2.60 -17.83 3.28
N SER A 142 3.75 -17.60 2.64
CA SER A 142 4.31 -18.41 1.56
C SER A 142 5.43 -19.38 1.98
N ASP A 143 5.68 -19.55 3.28
CA ASP A 143 6.75 -20.44 3.80
C ASP A 143 6.61 -21.90 3.32
N GLU A 144 5.41 -22.32 2.92
CA GLU A 144 5.18 -23.63 2.32
C GLU A 144 5.45 -23.59 0.80
N PRO A 145 6.43 -24.34 0.26
CA PRO A 145 6.78 -24.29 -1.17
C PRO A 145 5.62 -24.62 -2.12
N GLU A 146 4.65 -25.42 -1.65
CA GLU A 146 3.45 -25.78 -2.40
C GLU A 146 2.48 -24.59 -2.58
N LEU A 147 2.56 -23.59 -1.70
CA LEU A 147 1.73 -22.39 -1.74
C LEU A 147 2.29 -21.30 -2.66
N VAL A 148 3.57 -21.36 -3.01
CA VAL A 148 4.27 -20.35 -3.83
C VAL A 148 3.51 -19.99 -5.13
N PRO A 149 3.05 -20.96 -5.96
CA PRO A 149 2.30 -20.62 -7.17
C PRO A 149 0.98 -19.87 -6.88
N TYR A 150 0.33 -20.19 -5.76
CA TYR A 150 -0.90 -19.53 -5.34
C TYR A 150 -0.62 -18.11 -4.81
N CYS A 151 0.48 -17.92 -4.08
CA CYS A 151 0.91 -16.60 -3.63
C CYS A 151 1.30 -15.69 -4.81
N ILE A 152 1.99 -16.21 -5.82
CA ILE A 152 2.29 -15.48 -7.06
C ILE A 152 1.00 -15.07 -7.77
N ALA A 153 0.07 -16.01 -7.96
CA ALA A 153 -1.22 -15.74 -8.60
C ALA A 153 -2.07 -14.75 -7.79
N ALA A 154 -2.00 -14.82 -6.47
CA ALA A 154 -2.67 -13.90 -5.56
C ALA A 154 -2.09 -12.48 -5.62
N LEU A 155 -0.76 -12.33 -5.62
CA LEU A 155 -0.12 -11.02 -5.78
C LEU A 155 -0.40 -10.43 -7.16
N HIS A 156 -0.43 -11.26 -8.20
CA HIS A 156 -0.90 -10.86 -9.53
C HIS A 156 -2.36 -10.39 -9.49
N TRP A 157 -3.23 -11.11 -8.76
CA TRP A 157 -4.62 -10.69 -8.57
C TRP A 157 -4.73 -9.35 -7.83
N LEU A 158 -3.94 -9.13 -6.77
CA LEU A 158 -3.90 -7.87 -6.03
C LEU A 158 -3.52 -6.71 -6.96
N LEU A 159 -2.47 -6.88 -7.77
CA LEU A 159 -2.06 -5.89 -8.77
C LEU A 159 -3.16 -5.59 -9.80
N ALA A 160 -3.93 -6.60 -10.19
CA ALA A 160 -5.02 -6.44 -11.15
C ALA A 160 -6.33 -5.91 -10.52
N SER A 161 -6.44 -5.87 -9.18
CA SER A 161 -7.66 -5.51 -8.45
C SER A 161 -7.69 -4.02 -8.12
N GLU A 162 -8.70 -3.30 -8.58
CA GLU A 162 -8.88 -1.87 -8.25
C GLU A 162 -8.95 -1.61 -6.73
N ASP A 163 -9.61 -2.50 -5.98
CA ASP A 163 -9.81 -2.36 -4.54
C ASP A 163 -8.56 -2.68 -3.70
N HIS A 164 -7.62 -3.44 -4.25
CA HIS A 164 -6.48 -3.99 -3.50
C HIS A 164 -5.10 -3.71 -4.12
N GLU A 165 -5.03 -3.00 -5.25
CA GLU A 165 -3.76 -2.65 -5.92
C GLU A 165 -2.81 -1.89 -4.99
N TRP A 166 -3.35 -1.07 -4.09
CA TRP A 166 -2.59 -0.34 -3.08
C TRP A 166 -1.78 -1.26 -2.16
N VAL A 167 -2.24 -2.49 -1.89
CA VAL A 167 -1.48 -3.49 -1.12
C VAL A 167 -0.24 -3.90 -1.91
N PHE A 168 -0.41 -4.22 -3.20
CA PHE A 168 0.71 -4.57 -4.06
C PHE A 168 1.72 -3.41 -4.15
N SER A 169 1.23 -2.19 -4.36
CA SER A 169 2.04 -0.97 -4.40
C SER A 169 2.90 -0.81 -3.15
N HIS A 170 2.27 -0.89 -1.97
CA HIS A 170 2.97 -0.82 -0.69
C HIS A 170 4.02 -1.92 -0.53
N LEU A 171 3.72 -3.17 -0.91
CA LEU A 171 4.68 -4.27 -0.81
C LEU A 171 5.92 -4.02 -1.69
N VAL A 172 5.73 -3.49 -2.91
CA VAL A 172 6.83 -3.12 -3.81
C VAL A 172 7.67 -1.99 -3.23
N GLU A 173 7.03 -0.91 -2.77
CA GLU A 173 7.72 0.24 -2.18
C GLU A 173 8.47 -0.13 -0.90
N ALA A 174 7.86 -0.93 -0.04
CA ALA A 174 8.47 -1.44 1.19
C ALA A 174 9.72 -2.27 0.89
N THR A 175 9.60 -3.20 -0.07
CA THR A 175 10.70 -4.06 -0.50
C THR A 175 11.84 -3.22 -1.06
N ALA A 176 11.54 -2.26 -1.95
CA ALA A 176 12.56 -1.38 -2.52
C ALA A 176 13.22 -0.49 -1.46
N ALA A 177 12.44 0.06 -0.53
CA ALA A 177 12.97 0.88 0.57
C ALA A 177 13.93 0.08 1.45
N PHE A 178 13.57 -1.18 1.79
CA PHE A 178 14.42 -2.08 2.54
C PHE A 178 15.77 -2.32 1.86
N TYR A 179 15.80 -2.61 0.55
CA TYR A 179 17.07 -2.84 -0.18
C TYR A 179 17.87 -1.56 -0.44
N ARG A 180 17.25 -0.39 -0.42
CA ARG A 180 17.93 0.88 -0.68
C ARG A 180 18.46 1.58 0.57
N SER A 181 18.09 1.15 1.78
CA SER A 181 18.52 1.82 3.02
C SER A 181 19.10 0.85 4.05
N GLU A 182 20.41 0.96 4.28
CA GLU A 182 21.13 0.23 5.35
C GLU A 182 20.56 0.55 6.73
N MET A 183 20.07 1.78 6.93
CA MET A 183 19.40 2.19 8.17
C MET A 183 18.15 1.32 8.42
N LEU A 184 17.29 1.15 7.41
CA LEU A 184 16.09 0.32 7.53
C LEU A 184 16.44 -1.14 7.79
N ARG A 185 17.41 -1.68 7.05
CA ARG A 185 17.88 -3.05 7.27
C ARG A 185 18.36 -3.22 8.70
N THR A 186 19.25 -2.36 9.16
CA THR A 186 19.82 -2.44 10.53
C THR A 186 18.76 -2.32 11.62
N GLN A 187 17.77 -1.45 11.45
CA GLN A 187 16.68 -1.29 12.41
C GLN A 187 15.75 -2.52 12.46
N LEU A 188 15.60 -3.22 11.35
CA LEU A 188 14.76 -4.42 11.22
C LEU A 188 15.52 -5.73 11.47
N VAL A 189 16.85 -5.71 11.62
CA VAL A 189 17.69 -6.92 11.73
C VAL A 189 17.50 -7.64 13.08
N LYS A 190 16.77 -8.77 12.98
CA LYS A 190 17.29 -10.11 13.32
C LYS A 190 16.49 -11.30 12.74
N GLY A 191 15.46 -11.09 11.92
CA GLY A 191 14.70 -12.21 11.33
C GLY A 191 14.03 -11.99 9.98
N TYR A 192 14.06 -10.77 9.42
CA TYR A 192 13.26 -10.43 8.24
C TYR A 192 14.03 -10.35 6.92
N ALA A 193 15.35 -10.59 6.91
CA ALA A 193 16.14 -10.49 5.68
C ALA A 193 15.67 -11.53 4.65
N ASP A 194 15.56 -12.78 5.09
CA ASP A 194 15.06 -13.89 4.28
C ASP A 194 13.61 -13.60 3.80
N ASP A 195 12.75 -13.11 4.71
CA ASP A 195 11.37 -12.72 4.36
C ASP A 195 11.31 -11.64 3.25
N PHE A 196 12.24 -10.69 3.24
CA PHE A 196 12.30 -9.67 2.19
C PHE A 196 12.90 -10.18 0.87
N ASP A 197 13.77 -11.20 0.91
CA ASP A 197 14.29 -11.85 -0.30
C ASP A 197 13.17 -12.66 -0.97
N ASP A 198 12.47 -13.49 -0.18
CA ASP A 198 11.34 -14.31 -0.64
C ASP A 198 10.18 -13.43 -1.15
N LEU A 199 9.80 -12.38 -0.41
CA LEU A 199 8.78 -11.43 -0.87
C LEU A 199 9.18 -10.76 -2.19
N ARG A 200 10.45 -10.37 -2.35
CA ARG A 200 10.92 -9.75 -3.59
C ARG A 200 10.76 -10.72 -4.76
N ASP A 201 11.11 -11.98 -4.59
CA ASP A 201 11.02 -12.98 -5.66
C ASP A 201 9.56 -13.25 -6.05
N LEU A 202 8.65 -13.32 -5.07
CA LEU A 202 7.21 -13.43 -5.33
C LEU A 202 6.65 -12.21 -6.10
N LEU A 203 7.02 -11.00 -5.69
CA LEU A 203 6.58 -9.76 -6.33
C LEU A 203 7.11 -9.66 -7.77
N ARG A 204 8.38 -10.04 -8.00
CA ARG A 204 8.98 -10.05 -9.34
C ARG A 204 8.25 -11.01 -10.27
N GLU A 205 7.97 -12.20 -9.78
CA GLU A 205 7.28 -13.23 -10.55
C GLU A 205 5.84 -12.80 -10.86
N ALA A 206 5.11 -12.29 -9.86
CA ALA A 206 3.75 -11.77 -10.05
C ALA A 206 3.71 -10.61 -11.07
N LEU A 207 4.65 -9.66 -10.99
CA LEU A 207 4.76 -8.57 -11.95
C LEU A 207 5.11 -9.08 -13.36
N CYS A 208 6.01 -10.06 -13.47
CA CYS A 208 6.35 -10.70 -14.73
C CYS A 208 5.12 -11.33 -15.39
N HIS A 209 4.31 -12.08 -14.63
CA HIS A 209 3.04 -12.64 -15.12
C HIS A 209 2.09 -11.55 -15.61
N TYR A 210 1.94 -10.44 -14.88
CA TYR A 210 1.05 -9.34 -15.27
C TYR A 210 1.50 -8.63 -16.54
N ILE A 211 2.80 -8.38 -16.71
CA ILE A 211 3.37 -7.77 -17.92
C ILE A 211 3.10 -8.65 -19.15
N HIS A 212 3.14 -9.98 -18.98
CA HIS A 212 2.93 -10.96 -20.04
C HIS A 212 1.51 -11.52 -20.08
N ARG A 213 0.52 -10.85 -19.47
CA ARG A 213 -0.87 -11.34 -19.37
C ARG A 213 -1.54 -11.70 -20.69
N ASN A 214 -1.12 -11.05 -21.79
CA ASN A 214 -1.66 -11.25 -23.13
C ASN A 214 -0.87 -12.26 -23.99
N VAL A 215 0.13 -12.94 -23.39
CA VAL A 215 0.93 -13.99 -24.03
C VAL A 215 0.30 -15.36 -23.80
#